data_AF-A0A0P6Z525-F1
#
_entry.id   AF-A0A0P6Z525-F1
#
_cell.length_a   1.000
_cell.length_b   1.000
_cell.length_c   1.000
_cell.angle_alpha   90.00
_cell.angle_beta   90.00
_cell.angle_gamma   90.00
#
_symmetry.space_group_name_H-M   'P 1'
#
loop_
_entity.id
_entity.type
_entity.pdbx_description
1 polymer ?
#
loop_
_entity_poly.entity_id
_entity_poly.type
_entity_poly.pdbx_seq_one_letter_code
_entity_poly.pdbx_strand_id
1 'polypeptide(L)'
;MSFSSQGFAPELVKALTECGYEKLTPIQQKAIPMARKGHDIFATAQTGTGKTAAFSLPVIQHLLNSGKKASRGTARGLILAPTRELAAQIAQNIKDYVKYTELSVSAVYGGNKMSSQVRQLELGVDILVATPGRLEEHLEAGNVSIANLEFLVFDEADRILDMGFINAVRKIMLDVETSPQIMMFSATTSTQLNQLSVDILRKPKRISVERENSTASTVGHVVYPVDQERKTELLSELIGRKNWRQVLVFVNYKETANDVVKELKLDGIKAVLCHGDKAQSARRRALDDFKEGRARVMVATDVAARGLDIEDLPHVINYDMPFLAEDYVHRIGRTGRAGKQGHAISFVNREEELTVVQVETLIQQRIRRVEQPGYEPKKRDAYIEKLNTKSAYKNRQGRKNNANEEPQDQASAERRLTMMKRIKNRRK
;
A
#
# COMPACT_ATOMS: atom_id res chain seq x y z
N MET A 1 1.66 3.82 27.69
CA MET A 1 1.60 2.46 28.28
C MET A 1 2.69 1.59 27.67
N SER A 2 3.36 0.74 28.45
CA SER A 2 4.36 -0.22 27.95
C SER A 2 3.72 -1.55 27.57
N PHE A 3 4.36 -2.35 26.72
CA PHE A 3 3.86 -3.68 26.32
C PHE A 3 3.81 -4.66 27.50
N SER A 4 4.77 -4.60 28.41
CA SER A 4 4.81 -5.43 29.63
C SER A 4 3.58 -5.24 30.52
N SER A 5 3.01 -4.02 30.55
CA SER A 5 1.81 -3.71 31.34
C SER A 5 0.51 -4.26 30.76
N GLN A 6 0.52 -4.81 29.55
CA GLN A 6 -0.68 -5.24 28.85
C GLN A 6 -1.01 -6.73 29.08
N GLY A 7 -0.22 -7.47 29.86
CA GLY A 7 -0.47 -8.90 30.10
C GLY A 7 -0.38 -9.74 28.82
N PHE A 8 0.68 -9.52 28.05
CA PHE A 8 1.10 -10.41 26.97
C PHE A 8 1.99 -11.53 27.51
N ALA A 9 2.08 -12.64 26.77
CA ALA A 9 2.95 -13.77 27.11
C ALA A 9 4.42 -13.33 27.25
N PRO A 10 5.19 -13.87 28.21
CA PRO A 10 6.59 -13.47 28.43
C PRO A 10 7.47 -13.57 27.18
N GLU A 11 7.26 -14.60 26.37
CA GLU A 11 7.96 -14.87 25.11
C GLU A 11 7.74 -13.74 24.10
N LEU A 12 6.49 -13.26 24.02
CA LEU A 12 6.10 -12.16 23.13
C LEU A 12 6.68 -10.83 23.62
N VAL A 13 6.66 -10.58 24.93
CA VAL A 13 7.27 -9.36 25.52
C VAL A 13 8.78 -9.34 25.28
N LYS A 14 9.45 -10.49 25.41
CA LYS A 14 10.88 -10.62 25.12
C LYS A 14 11.19 -10.28 23.65
N ALA A 15 10.46 -10.88 22.72
CA ALA A 15 10.62 -10.60 21.29
C ALA A 15 10.39 -9.12 20.95
N LEU A 16 9.33 -8.52 21.48
CA LEU A 16 9.03 -7.10 21.29
C LEU A 16 10.13 -6.18 21.82
N THR A 17 10.72 -6.53 22.96
CA THR A 17 11.82 -5.75 23.54
C THR A 17 13.06 -5.77 22.64
N GLU A 18 13.41 -6.93 22.06
CA GLU A 18 14.50 -7.05 21.07
C GLU A 18 14.23 -6.27 19.79
N CYS A 19 12.97 -6.18 19.37
CA CYS A 19 12.55 -5.36 18.24
C CYS A 19 12.47 -3.85 18.56
N GLY A 20 12.82 -3.42 19.78
CA GLY A 20 12.83 -2.00 20.18
C GLY A 20 11.45 -1.43 20.53
N TYR A 21 10.45 -2.27 20.80
CA TYR A 21 9.11 -1.80 21.18
C TYR A 21 9.05 -1.40 22.67
N GLU A 22 9.23 -0.12 22.95
CA GLU A 22 9.16 0.41 24.32
C GLU A 22 7.74 0.84 24.75
N LYS A 23 7.05 1.58 23.87
CA LYS A 23 5.76 2.22 24.15
C LYS A 23 4.76 1.89 23.06
N LEU A 24 3.49 1.67 23.45
CA LEU A 24 2.41 1.50 22.49
C LEU A 24 2.14 2.81 21.74
N THR A 25 2.02 2.74 20.42
CA THR A 25 1.56 3.86 19.58
C THR A 25 0.07 4.15 19.81
N PRO A 26 -0.46 5.33 19.45
CA PRO A 26 -1.88 5.65 19.69
C PRO A 26 -2.86 4.65 19.08
N ILE A 27 -2.56 4.11 17.89
CA ILE A 27 -3.39 3.07 17.27
C ILE A 27 -3.32 1.74 18.04
N GLN A 28 -2.14 1.36 18.55
CA GLN A 28 -1.98 0.16 19.36
C GLN A 28 -2.74 0.28 20.68
N GLN A 29 -2.66 1.43 21.36
CA GLN A 29 -3.37 1.68 22.62
C GLN A 29 -4.89 1.56 22.49
N LYS A 30 -5.46 2.02 21.36
CA LYS A 30 -6.91 1.94 21.11
C LYS A 30 -7.35 0.58 20.58
N ALA A 31 -6.60 -0.01 19.65
CA ALA A 31 -7.00 -1.22 18.94
C ALA A 31 -6.75 -2.50 19.73
N ILE A 32 -5.60 -2.64 20.39
CA ILE A 32 -5.23 -3.89 21.07
C ILE A 32 -6.25 -4.31 22.13
N PRO A 33 -6.71 -3.43 23.06
CA PRO A 33 -7.68 -3.84 24.08
C PRO A 33 -9.03 -4.26 23.49
N MET A 34 -9.48 -3.59 22.42
CA MET A 34 -10.72 -3.94 21.73
C MET A 34 -10.61 -5.26 20.99
N ALA A 35 -9.49 -5.48 20.29
CA ALA A 35 -9.23 -6.72 19.58
C ALA A 35 -9.14 -7.91 20.55
N ARG A 36 -8.46 -7.77 21.70
CA ARG A 36 -8.39 -8.83 22.72
C ARG A 36 -9.72 -9.18 23.37
N LYS A 37 -10.69 -8.26 23.36
CA LYS A 37 -12.07 -8.51 23.80
C LYS A 37 -12.93 -9.24 22.75
N GLY A 38 -12.36 -9.59 21.60
CA GLY A 38 -13.06 -10.28 20.51
C GLY A 38 -13.93 -9.36 19.64
N HIS A 39 -13.77 -8.03 19.73
CA HIS A 39 -14.50 -7.13 18.85
C HIS A 39 -13.87 -7.06 17.46
N ASP A 40 -14.71 -7.06 16.42
CA ASP A 40 -14.27 -6.64 15.09
C ASP A 40 -13.78 -5.19 15.13
N ILE A 41 -12.77 -4.90 14.30
CA ILE A 41 -12.13 -3.57 14.27
C ILE A 41 -12.26 -2.97 12.88
N PHE A 42 -12.63 -1.71 12.81
CA PHE A 42 -12.42 -0.87 11.62
C PHE A 42 -11.53 0.30 12.04
N ALA A 43 -10.28 0.27 11.63
CA ALA A 43 -9.26 1.22 12.04
C ALA A 43 -8.78 2.07 10.86
N THR A 44 -8.90 3.39 11.00
CA THR A 44 -8.31 4.35 10.07
C THR A 44 -7.04 4.92 10.70
N ALA A 45 -5.89 4.58 10.11
CA ALA A 45 -4.58 5.08 10.50
C ALA A 45 -3.60 5.00 9.33
N GLN A 46 -2.75 6.03 9.20
CA GLN A 46 -1.74 6.10 8.14
C GLN A 46 -0.65 5.04 8.31
N THR A 47 0.15 4.80 7.25
CA THR A 47 1.33 3.93 7.33
C THR A 47 2.37 4.46 8.32
N GLY A 48 3.14 3.56 8.92
CA GLY A 48 4.13 3.90 9.97
C GLY A 48 3.56 4.16 11.36
N THR A 49 2.24 4.10 11.55
CA THR A 49 1.62 4.30 12.88
C THR A 49 1.70 3.06 13.78
N GLY A 50 2.32 1.97 13.32
CA GLY A 50 2.42 0.72 14.08
C GLY A 50 1.21 -0.21 13.95
N LYS A 51 0.46 -0.12 12.83
CA LYS A 51 -0.72 -0.96 12.53
C LYS A 51 -0.42 -2.45 12.60
N THR A 52 0.73 -2.88 12.08
CA THR A 52 1.12 -4.30 12.06
C THR A 52 1.09 -4.91 13.46
N ALA A 53 1.73 -4.27 14.44
CA ALA A 53 1.68 -4.73 15.83
C ALA A 53 0.27 -4.59 16.44
N ALA A 54 -0.50 -3.56 16.05
CA ALA A 54 -1.85 -3.33 16.56
C ALA A 54 -2.82 -4.50 16.25
N PHE A 55 -2.70 -5.15 15.09
CA PHE A 55 -3.51 -6.32 14.75
C PHE A 55 -2.82 -7.66 15.04
N SER A 56 -1.50 -7.76 14.89
CA SER A 56 -0.82 -9.06 15.00
C SER A 56 -0.67 -9.51 16.46
N LEU A 57 -0.38 -8.60 17.39
CA LEU A 57 -0.22 -8.95 18.81
C LEU A 57 -1.47 -9.57 19.45
N PRO A 58 -2.70 -9.03 19.27
CA PRO A 58 -3.89 -9.70 19.78
C PRO A 58 -4.14 -11.07 19.13
N VAL A 59 -3.83 -11.22 17.83
CA VAL A 59 -3.91 -12.52 17.13
C VAL A 59 -2.93 -13.52 17.74
N ILE A 60 -1.64 -13.16 17.80
CA ILE A 60 -0.58 -14.01 18.37
C ILE A 60 -0.95 -14.43 19.78
N GLN A 61 -1.35 -13.49 20.65
CA GLN A 61 -1.72 -13.80 22.02
C GLN A 61 -2.88 -14.79 22.11
N HIS A 62 -3.89 -14.65 21.25
CA HIS A 62 -5.01 -15.59 21.20
C HIS A 62 -4.56 -16.99 20.78
N LEU A 63 -3.74 -17.07 19.72
CA LEU A 63 -3.24 -18.36 19.21
C LEU A 63 -2.34 -19.07 20.23
N LEU A 64 -1.53 -18.32 21.01
CA LEU A 64 -0.75 -18.87 22.12
C LEU A 64 -1.66 -19.42 23.23
N ASN A 65 -2.68 -18.66 23.62
CA ASN A 65 -3.60 -19.07 24.68
C ASN A 65 -4.43 -20.30 24.33
N SER A 66 -4.71 -20.54 23.04
CA SER A 66 -5.48 -21.70 22.62
C SER A 66 -4.68 -23.02 22.72
N GLY A 67 -3.34 -22.94 22.64
CA GLY A 67 -2.45 -24.11 22.61
C GLY A 67 -2.63 -25.03 21.39
N LYS A 68 -3.48 -24.67 20.42
CA LYS A 68 -3.75 -25.48 19.22
C LYS A 68 -2.65 -25.24 18.18
N LYS A 69 -2.34 -26.27 17.38
CA LYS A 69 -1.54 -26.13 16.16
C LYS A 69 -2.44 -26.13 14.94
N ALA A 70 -2.01 -25.49 13.86
CA ALA A 70 -2.69 -25.60 12.58
C ALA A 70 -2.70 -27.07 12.08
N SER A 71 -3.84 -27.47 11.50
CA SER A 71 -3.93 -28.77 10.85
C SER A 71 -3.20 -28.75 9.51
N ARG A 72 -2.78 -29.93 9.05
CA ARG A 72 -2.11 -30.11 7.76
C ARG A 72 -2.90 -29.41 6.64
N GLY A 73 -2.24 -28.55 5.87
CA GLY A 73 -2.86 -27.82 4.77
C GLY A 73 -3.91 -26.77 5.18
N THR A 74 -3.94 -26.31 6.43
CA THR A 74 -4.88 -25.26 6.87
C THR A 74 -4.18 -24.03 7.44
N ALA A 75 -4.91 -22.91 7.51
CA ALA A 75 -4.51 -21.71 8.23
C ALA A 75 -5.46 -21.40 9.39
N ARG A 76 -4.94 -20.88 10.52
CA ARG A 76 -5.78 -20.44 11.66
C ARG A 76 -6.06 -18.93 11.65
N GLY A 77 -5.07 -18.12 11.28
CA GLY A 77 -5.22 -16.68 11.06
C GLY A 77 -4.82 -16.31 9.63
N LEU A 78 -5.60 -15.44 8.99
CA LEU A 78 -5.30 -14.91 7.66
C LEU A 78 -5.13 -13.38 7.71
N ILE A 79 -4.06 -12.88 7.11
CA ILE A 79 -3.82 -11.44 6.92
C ILE A 79 -3.68 -11.16 5.43
N LEU A 80 -4.60 -10.38 4.88
CA LEU A 80 -4.58 -9.93 3.50
C LEU A 80 -3.89 -8.57 3.39
N ALA A 81 -2.94 -8.48 2.45
CA ALA A 81 -2.22 -7.27 2.09
C ALA A 81 -2.27 -7.04 0.58
N PRO A 82 -2.33 -5.79 0.08
CA PRO A 82 -2.47 -5.47 -1.34
C PRO A 82 -1.24 -5.84 -2.18
N THR A 83 -0.04 -5.76 -1.61
CA THR A 83 1.22 -5.92 -2.34
C THR A 83 2.11 -7.02 -1.78
N ARG A 84 3.02 -7.51 -2.63
CA ARG A 84 3.96 -8.60 -2.30
C ARG A 84 4.94 -8.16 -1.23
N GLU A 85 5.34 -6.90 -1.30
CA GLU A 85 6.26 -6.21 -0.39
C GLU A 85 5.63 -6.07 0.98
N LEU A 86 4.38 -5.59 1.06
CA LEU A 86 3.69 -5.44 2.34
C LEU A 86 3.42 -6.82 2.97
N ALA A 87 3.00 -7.81 2.18
CA ALA A 87 2.82 -9.17 2.67
C ALA A 87 4.12 -9.76 3.24
N ALA A 88 5.25 -9.57 2.55
CA ALA A 88 6.56 -10.01 3.04
C ALA A 88 6.97 -9.27 4.32
N GLN A 89 6.77 -7.95 4.38
CA GLN A 89 7.08 -7.13 5.55
C GLN A 89 6.26 -7.54 6.78
N ILE A 90 4.94 -7.69 6.62
CA ILE A 90 4.05 -8.14 7.70
C ILE A 90 4.49 -9.52 8.20
N ALA A 91 4.75 -10.47 7.29
CA ALA A 91 5.18 -11.80 7.67
C ALA A 91 6.52 -11.80 8.42
N GLN A 92 7.49 -10.98 8.00
CA GLN A 92 8.77 -10.84 8.70
C GLN A 92 8.57 -10.25 10.09
N ASN A 93 7.81 -9.15 10.22
CA ASN A 93 7.50 -8.54 11.51
C ASN A 93 6.86 -9.56 12.47
N ILE A 94 5.89 -10.35 11.99
CA ILE A 94 5.23 -11.36 12.81
C ILE A 94 6.21 -12.47 13.20
N LYS A 95 7.08 -12.93 12.29
CA LYS A 95 8.15 -13.90 12.62
C LYS A 95 9.07 -13.39 13.74
N ASP A 96 9.42 -12.11 13.69
CA ASP A 96 10.23 -11.50 14.74
C ASP A 96 9.46 -11.47 16.08
N TYR A 97 8.16 -11.18 16.07
CA TYR A 97 7.31 -11.21 17.27
C TYR A 97 7.13 -12.61 17.85
N VAL A 98 7.06 -13.66 17.02
CA VAL A 98 6.83 -15.04 17.46
C VAL A 98 8.11 -15.87 17.62
N LYS A 99 9.29 -15.23 17.49
CA LYS A 99 10.63 -15.87 17.52
C LYS A 99 10.85 -16.83 18.71
N TYR A 100 10.24 -16.55 19.85
CA TYR A 100 10.35 -17.36 21.07
C TYR A 100 9.14 -18.28 21.31
N THR A 101 8.38 -18.61 20.28
CA THR A 101 7.17 -19.44 20.36
C THR A 101 7.16 -20.50 19.27
N GLU A 102 6.25 -21.46 19.38
CA GLU A 102 6.05 -22.53 18.39
C GLU A 102 5.10 -22.12 17.25
N LEU A 103 4.64 -20.87 17.19
CA LEU A 103 3.70 -20.42 16.17
C LEU A 103 4.37 -20.34 14.79
N SER A 104 3.71 -20.93 13.81
CA SER A 104 4.18 -20.96 12.42
C SER A 104 3.63 -19.78 11.61
N VAL A 105 4.49 -19.17 10.79
CA VAL A 105 4.16 -17.99 9.97
C VAL A 105 4.67 -18.17 8.55
N SER A 106 3.77 -18.07 7.57
CA SER A 106 4.08 -18.17 6.14
C SER A 106 3.49 -17.01 5.36
N ALA A 107 4.08 -16.70 4.22
CA ALA A 107 3.62 -15.64 3.34
C ALA A 107 3.43 -16.16 1.91
N VAL A 108 2.25 -15.92 1.32
CA VAL A 108 1.93 -16.32 -0.05
C VAL A 108 1.59 -15.12 -0.91
N TYR A 109 2.39 -14.91 -1.95
CA TYR A 109 2.21 -13.80 -2.87
C TYR A 109 2.79 -14.15 -4.24
N GLY A 110 2.40 -13.39 -5.26
CA GLY A 110 2.79 -13.64 -6.65
C GLY A 110 4.31 -13.72 -6.87
N GLY A 111 4.74 -14.12 -8.07
CA GLY A 111 6.12 -14.08 -8.59
C GLY A 111 7.23 -14.76 -7.78
N ASN A 112 6.88 -15.59 -6.79
CA ASN A 112 7.72 -16.68 -6.28
C ASN A 112 7.19 -18.00 -6.84
N LYS A 113 8.03 -19.05 -6.89
CA LYS A 113 7.62 -20.37 -7.39
C LYS A 113 6.45 -20.93 -6.57
N MET A 114 5.39 -21.36 -7.25
CA MET A 114 4.20 -21.94 -6.61
C MET A 114 4.56 -23.14 -5.73
N SER A 115 5.37 -24.08 -6.26
CA SER A 115 5.79 -25.29 -5.54
C SER A 115 6.48 -25.01 -4.19
N SER A 116 7.24 -23.93 -4.08
CA SER A 116 7.86 -23.54 -2.81
C SER A 116 6.82 -23.06 -1.79
N GLN A 117 5.76 -22.41 -2.24
CA GLN A 117 4.67 -21.96 -1.37
C GLN A 117 3.79 -23.15 -0.96
N VAL A 118 3.51 -24.09 -1.87
CA VAL A 118 2.80 -25.34 -1.55
C VAL A 118 3.49 -26.08 -0.41
N ARG A 119 4.81 -26.30 -0.53
CA ARG A 119 5.60 -26.98 0.52
C ARG A 119 5.54 -26.28 1.88
N GLN A 120 5.43 -24.95 1.91
CA GLN A 120 5.30 -24.18 3.16
C GLN A 120 3.91 -24.32 3.80
N LEU A 121 2.88 -24.57 3.01
CA LEU A 121 1.49 -24.72 3.46
C LEU A 121 1.17 -26.17 3.84
N GLU A 122 1.91 -27.14 3.31
CA GLU A 122 1.67 -28.57 3.50
C GLU A 122 1.52 -28.97 4.97
N LEU A 123 2.35 -28.43 5.88
CA LEU A 123 2.30 -28.79 7.30
C LEU A 123 1.19 -28.08 8.09
N GLY A 124 0.51 -27.10 7.48
CA GLY A 124 -0.36 -26.17 8.19
C GLY A 124 0.41 -24.96 8.73
N VAL A 125 -0.28 -23.82 8.84
CA VAL A 125 0.32 -22.56 9.28
C VAL A 125 -0.61 -21.84 10.27
N ASP A 126 -0.09 -21.38 11.41
CA ASP A 126 -0.91 -20.66 12.39
C ASP A 126 -1.30 -19.27 11.87
N ILE A 127 -0.37 -18.55 11.24
CA ILE A 127 -0.61 -17.24 10.63
C ILE A 127 -0.16 -17.22 9.17
N LEU A 128 -1.11 -17.10 8.25
CA LEU A 128 -0.87 -16.93 6.83
C LEU A 128 -1.00 -15.45 6.44
N VAL A 129 0.03 -14.87 5.85
CA VAL A 129 -0.01 -13.54 5.23
C VAL A 129 -0.11 -13.71 3.72
N ALA A 130 -1.04 -13.03 3.05
CA ALA A 130 -1.27 -13.26 1.64
C ALA A 130 -1.65 -12.02 0.83
N THR A 131 -1.28 -12.01 -0.45
CA THR A 131 -1.94 -11.14 -1.45
C THR A 131 -3.18 -11.83 -2.01
N PRO A 132 -4.33 -11.14 -2.20
CA PRO A 132 -5.60 -11.78 -2.57
C PRO A 132 -5.52 -12.71 -3.79
N GLY A 133 -4.95 -12.25 -4.90
CA GLY A 133 -4.89 -13.06 -6.14
C GLY A 133 -4.07 -14.34 -5.98
N ARG A 134 -2.94 -14.31 -5.26
CA ARG A 134 -2.15 -15.52 -5.01
C ARG A 134 -2.84 -16.47 -4.05
N LEU A 135 -3.54 -15.95 -3.05
CA LEU A 135 -4.31 -16.81 -2.15
C LEU A 135 -5.39 -17.55 -2.92
N GLU A 136 -6.12 -16.84 -3.80
CA GLU A 136 -7.13 -17.44 -4.68
C GLU A 136 -6.55 -18.60 -5.51
N GLU A 137 -5.38 -18.41 -6.15
CA GLU A 137 -4.68 -19.51 -6.86
C GLU A 137 -4.40 -20.72 -5.95
N HIS A 138 -4.02 -20.50 -4.69
CA HIS A 138 -3.76 -21.58 -3.73
C HIS A 138 -5.04 -22.30 -3.26
N LEU A 139 -6.13 -21.56 -3.08
CA LEU A 139 -7.43 -22.09 -2.69
C LEU A 139 -8.03 -22.94 -3.83
N GLU A 140 -8.01 -22.42 -5.06
CA GLU A 140 -8.50 -23.12 -6.26
C GLU A 140 -7.73 -24.42 -6.52
N ALA A 141 -6.42 -24.42 -6.27
CA ALA A 141 -5.56 -25.61 -6.41
C ALA A 141 -5.64 -26.58 -5.21
N GLY A 142 -6.38 -26.26 -4.15
CA GLY A 142 -6.48 -27.10 -2.95
C GLY A 142 -5.19 -27.18 -2.12
N ASN A 143 -4.29 -26.22 -2.27
CA ASN A 143 -2.99 -26.20 -1.58
C ASN A 143 -3.11 -25.77 -0.11
N VAL A 144 -4.16 -25.02 0.23
CA VAL A 144 -4.48 -24.60 1.60
C VAL A 144 -5.99 -24.45 1.75
N SER A 145 -6.50 -24.73 2.94
CA SER A 145 -7.87 -24.44 3.34
C SER A 145 -7.91 -23.33 4.38
N ILE A 146 -8.86 -22.40 4.19
CA ILE A 146 -9.18 -21.31 5.12
C ILE A 146 -10.59 -21.45 5.71
N ALA A 147 -11.21 -22.63 5.61
CA ALA A 147 -12.57 -22.86 6.10
C ALA A 147 -12.72 -22.52 7.59
N ASN A 148 -11.70 -22.83 8.38
CA ASN A 148 -11.71 -22.75 9.84
C ASN A 148 -10.83 -21.64 10.41
N LEU A 149 -10.99 -20.41 9.90
CA LEU A 149 -10.25 -19.26 10.44
C LEU A 149 -10.79 -18.83 11.81
N GLU A 150 -9.87 -18.47 12.70
CA GLU A 150 -10.12 -17.75 13.95
C GLU A 150 -10.03 -16.23 13.73
N PHE A 151 -9.16 -15.79 12.82
CA PHE A 151 -8.95 -14.37 12.51
C PHE A 151 -8.84 -14.10 11.01
N LEU A 152 -9.37 -12.95 10.60
CA LEU A 152 -9.15 -12.38 9.27
C LEU A 152 -8.81 -10.89 9.37
N VAL A 153 -7.65 -10.51 8.87
CA VAL A 153 -7.18 -9.12 8.86
C VAL A 153 -7.05 -8.61 7.44
N PHE A 154 -7.48 -7.37 7.21
CA PHE A 154 -7.21 -6.62 5.99
C PHE A 154 -6.28 -5.46 6.34
N ASP A 155 -5.03 -5.48 5.87
CA ASP A 155 -4.14 -4.33 5.96
C ASP A 155 -4.11 -3.57 4.64
N GLU A 156 -4.12 -2.24 4.72
CA GLU A 156 -4.34 -1.34 3.58
C GLU A 156 -5.58 -1.72 2.77
N ALA A 157 -6.73 -1.83 3.45
CA ALA A 157 -7.99 -2.28 2.87
C ALA A 157 -8.52 -1.36 1.74
N ASP A 158 -8.27 -0.06 1.83
CA ASP A 158 -8.48 0.89 0.73
C ASP A 158 -7.72 0.46 -0.53
N ARG A 159 -6.46 0.05 -0.38
CA ARG A 159 -5.60 -0.36 -1.51
C ARG A 159 -5.97 -1.69 -2.12
N ILE A 160 -6.45 -2.61 -1.29
CA ILE A 160 -7.03 -3.86 -1.78
C ILE A 160 -8.20 -3.56 -2.73
N LEU A 161 -9.01 -2.52 -2.45
CA LEU A 161 -10.09 -2.10 -3.33
C LEU A 161 -9.59 -1.36 -4.57
N ASP A 162 -8.68 -0.39 -4.41
CA ASP A 162 -8.14 0.41 -5.52
C ASP A 162 -7.46 -0.46 -6.58
N MET A 163 -6.84 -1.56 -6.16
CA MET A 163 -6.19 -2.53 -7.05
C MET A 163 -7.18 -3.53 -7.69
N GLY A 164 -8.48 -3.38 -7.44
CA GLY A 164 -9.52 -4.23 -8.04
C GLY A 164 -9.66 -5.61 -7.39
N PHE A 165 -9.03 -5.86 -6.24
CA PHE A 165 -9.09 -7.17 -5.57
C PHE A 165 -10.42 -7.44 -4.85
N ILE A 166 -11.42 -6.58 -4.98
CA ILE A 166 -12.74 -6.76 -4.35
C ILE A 166 -13.38 -8.12 -4.71
N ASN A 167 -13.23 -8.59 -5.94
CA ASN A 167 -13.79 -9.88 -6.35
C ASN A 167 -13.04 -11.07 -5.71
N ALA A 168 -11.70 -11.00 -5.67
CA ALA A 168 -10.87 -12.00 -5.01
C ALA A 168 -11.18 -12.07 -3.50
N VAL A 169 -11.27 -10.90 -2.83
CA VAL A 169 -11.67 -10.81 -1.42
C VAL A 169 -13.03 -11.47 -1.21
N ARG A 170 -14.02 -11.16 -2.05
CA ARG A 170 -15.35 -11.74 -1.96
C ARG A 170 -15.36 -13.26 -2.10
N LYS A 171 -14.54 -13.82 -3.00
CA LYS A 171 -14.37 -15.28 -3.14
C LYS A 171 -13.71 -15.90 -1.91
N ILE A 172 -12.60 -15.32 -1.44
CA ILE A 172 -11.91 -15.74 -0.22
C ILE A 172 -12.89 -15.79 0.96
N MET A 173 -13.78 -14.80 1.09
CA MET A 173 -14.80 -14.76 2.14
C MET A 173 -15.85 -15.88 2.04
N LEU A 174 -16.10 -16.44 0.86
CA LEU A 174 -17.01 -17.58 0.69
C LEU A 174 -16.38 -18.90 1.14
N ASP A 175 -15.06 -18.99 1.04
CA ASP A 175 -14.30 -20.19 1.44
C ASP A 175 -14.07 -20.24 2.96
N VAL A 176 -14.47 -19.21 3.71
CA VAL A 176 -14.46 -19.19 5.17
C VAL A 176 -15.82 -19.65 5.70
N GLU A 177 -15.83 -20.80 6.38
CA GLU A 177 -17.05 -21.41 6.94
C GLU A 177 -17.34 -20.96 8.37
N THR A 178 -16.30 -20.54 9.10
CA THR A 178 -16.41 -20.04 10.47
C THR A 178 -16.82 -18.56 10.56
N SER A 179 -16.94 -18.09 11.80
CA SER A 179 -17.14 -16.68 12.15
C SER A 179 -15.85 -16.10 12.76
N PRO A 180 -14.77 -15.89 11.98
CA PRO A 180 -13.54 -15.33 12.53
C PRO A 180 -13.77 -13.90 13.04
N GLN A 181 -12.94 -13.46 13.99
CA GLN A 181 -12.84 -12.05 14.31
C GLN A 181 -12.18 -11.31 13.14
N ILE A 182 -12.81 -10.23 12.68
CA ILE A 182 -12.35 -9.49 11.50
C ILE A 182 -11.83 -8.12 11.88
N MET A 183 -10.65 -7.77 11.37
CA MET A 183 -10.05 -6.47 11.58
C MET A 183 -9.67 -5.83 10.24
N MET A 184 -10.18 -4.64 9.96
CA MET A 184 -9.85 -3.85 8.77
C MET A 184 -9.04 -2.63 9.14
N PHE A 185 -7.87 -2.49 8.53
CA PHE A 185 -6.97 -1.36 8.70
C PHE A 185 -6.80 -0.63 7.37
N SER A 186 -6.99 0.68 7.37
CA SER A 186 -6.96 1.51 6.17
C SER A 186 -6.29 2.85 6.45
N ALA A 187 -5.68 3.47 5.45
CA ALA A 187 -5.18 4.84 5.58
C ALA A 187 -6.30 5.85 5.33
N THR A 188 -7.23 5.52 4.45
CA THR A 188 -8.32 6.39 4.02
C THR A 188 -9.69 5.73 4.21
N THR A 189 -10.75 6.52 4.06
CA THR A 189 -12.13 6.00 4.02
C THR A 189 -12.77 6.40 2.70
N SER A 190 -13.15 5.40 1.90
CA SER A 190 -13.96 5.60 0.69
C SER A 190 -15.37 5.03 0.89
N THR A 191 -16.33 5.46 0.07
CA THR A 191 -17.70 4.91 0.09
C THR A 191 -17.68 3.39 -0.14
N GLN A 192 -16.82 2.91 -1.05
CA GLN A 192 -16.68 1.49 -1.33
C GLN A 192 -16.11 0.71 -0.13
N LEU A 193 -15.11 1.27 0.56
CA LEU A 193 -14.55 0.66 1.76
C LEU A 193 -15.56 0.63 2.91
N ASN A 194 -16.34 1.69 3.08
CA ASN A 194 -17.40 1.73 4.06
C ASN A 194 -18.48 0.67 3.76
N GLN A 195 -18.88 0.51 2.50
CA GLN A 195 -19.80 -0.55 2.10
C GLN A 195 -19.22 -1.94 2.39
N LEU A 196 -17.98 -2.19 2.01
CA LEU A 196 -17.29 -3.45 2.31
C LEU A 196 -17.26 -3.74 3.82
N SER A 197 -17.00 -2.71 4.64
CA SER A 197 -16.96 -2.85 6.09
C SER A 197 -18.31 -3.25 6.67
N VAL A 198 -19.42 -2.72 6.13
CA VAL A 198 -20.79 -3.07 6.55
C VAL A 198 -21.13 -4.49 6.13
N ASP A 199 -20.65 -4.92 4.96
CA ASP A 199 -20.90 -6.26 4.44
C ASP A 199 -20.14 -7.35 5.22
N ILE A 200 -18.94 -7.04 5.73
CA ILE A 200 -18.02 -8.03 6.30
C ILE A 200 -17.97 -8.02 7.84
N LEU A 201 -17.99 -6.85 8.48
CA LEU A 201 -17.75 -6.70 9.92
C LEU A 201 -19.03 -6.78 10.77
N ARG A 202 -18.90 -7.23 12.02
CA ARG A 202 -19.99 -7.34 13.01
C ARG A 202 -19.83 -6.33 14.14
N LYS A 203 -20.70 -5.32 14.17
CA LYS A 203 -20.68 -4.24 15.19
C LYS A 203 -19.25 -3.76 15.50
N PRO A 204 -18.45 -3.40 14.47
CA PRO A 204 -17.03 -3.14 14.67
C PRO A 204 -16.79 -1.92 15.55
N LYS A 205 -15.72 -1.96 16.33
CA LYS A 205 -15.18 -0.76 16.97
C LYS A 205 -14.47 0.06 15.90
N ARG A 206 -15.05 1.22 15.59
CA ARG A 206 -14.44 2.21 14.70
C ARG A 206 -13.40 3.00 15.47
N ILE A 207 -12.16 2.93 15.02
CA ILE A 207 -11.02 3.60 15.64
C ILE A 207 -10.42 4.52 14.60
N SER A 208 -10.40 5.81 14.89
CA SER A 208 -9.66 6.79 14.10
C SER A 208 -8.49 7.30 14.92
N VAL A 209 -7.31 7.30 14.31
CA VAL A 209 -6.12 7.92 14.86
C VAL A 209 -5.59 8.90 13.83
N GLU A 210 -5.81 10.17 14.12
CA GLU A 210 -5.09 11.25 13.48
C GLU A 210 -3.62 11.17 13.89
N ARG A 211 -2.69 11.53 13.01
CA ARG A 211 -1.30 11.70 13.45
C ARG A 211 -1.26 12.85 14.44
N GLU A 212 -0.53 12.69 15.54
CA GLU A 212 -0.11 13.81 16.41
C GLU A 212 0.79 14.83 15.68
N ASN A 213 1.16 14.57 14.42
CA ASN A 213 1.74 15.53 13.50
C ASN A 213 1.22 15.21 12.10
N SER A 214 0.27 15.99 11.57
CA SER A 214 -0.14 15.84 10.19
C SER A 214 1.13 15.84 9.33
N THR A 215 1.30 14.82 8.47
CA THR A 215 2.41 14.78 7.51
C THR A 215 2.46 16.09 6.70
N ALA A 216 1.30 16.71 6.49
CA ALA A 216 1.15 18.04 5.91
C ALA A 216 1.91 19.15 6.68
N SER A 217 1.99 19.10 8.01
CA SER A 217 2.68 20.13 8.80
C SER A 217 4.22 20.00 8.81
N THR A 218 4.75 18.79 8.60
CA THR A 218 6.20 18.50 8.69
C THR A 218 6.88 18.32 7.33
N VAL A 219 6.10 18.23 6.25
CA VAL A 219 6.59 18.12 4.88
C VAL A 219 6.45 19.46 4.17
N GLY A 220 7.55 19.99 3.67
CA GLY A 220 7.55 21.12 2.75
C GLY A 220 7.11 20.67 1.36
N HIS A 221 6.00 21.22 0.87
CA HIS A 221 5.46 20.93 -0.45
C HIS A 221 5.89 22.01 -1.46
N VAL A 222 6.40 21.59 -2.62
CA VAL A 222 6.71 22.50 -3.72
C VAL A 222 6.34 21.89 -5.07
N VAL A 223 5.75 22.71 -5.93
CA VAL A 223 5.51 22.39 -7.34
C VAL A 223 6.53 23.12 -8.18
N TYR A 224 7.20 22.40 -9.07
CA TYR A 224 7.92 22.96 -10.20
C TYR A 224 7.08 22.76 -11.47
N PRO A 225 6.49 23.83 -12.02
CA PRO A 225 5.86 23.77 -13.33
C PRO A 225 6.94 23.47 -14.38
N VAL A 226 6.74 22.43 -15.19
CA VAL A 226 7.72 22.00 -16.21
C VAL A 226 7.03 21.22 -17.33
N ASP A 227 7.47 21.43 -18.57
CA ASP A 227 6.99 20.65 -19.71
C ASP A 227 7.45 19.19 -19.61
N GLN A 228 6.63 18.25 -20.09
CA GLN A 228 6.88 16.81 -19.93
C GLN A 228 8.25 16.38 -20.45
N GLU A 229 8.69 16.92 -21.59
CA GLU A 229 9.99 16.62 -22.19
C GLU A 229 11.19 17.10 -21.37
N ARG A 230 11.00 18.06 -20.45
CA ARG A 230 12.05 18.68 -19.63
C ARG A 230 12.17 18.07 -18.23
N LYS A 231 11.23 17.20 -17.82
CA LYS A 231 11.16 16.66 -16.45
C LYS A 231 12.43 15.89 -16.05
N THR A 232 12.98 15.06 -16.93
CA THR A 232 14.21 14.28 -16.63
C THR A 232 15.42 15.18 -16.46
N GLU A 233 15.59 16.16 -17.35
CA GLU A 233 16.67 17.13 -17.27
C GLU A 233 16.59 17.94 -15.97
N LEU A 234 15.38 18.40 -15.60
CA LEU A 234 15.14 19.10 -14.34
C LEU A 234 15.45 18.21 -13.12
N LEU A 235 15.11 16.93 -13.19
CA LEU A 235 15.42 15.95 -12.14
C LEU A 235 16.93 15.88 -11.89
N SER A 236 17.70 15.67 -12.96
CA SER A 236 19.16 15.58 -12.90
C SER A 236 19.78 16.87 -12.39
N GLU A 237 19.35 18.03 -12.89
CA GLU A 237 19.82 19.36 -12.46
C GLU A 237 19.57 19.58 -10.96
N LEU A 238 18.34 19.35 -10.49
CA LEU A 238 18.00 19.56 -9.08
C LEU A 238 18.78 18.63 -8.15
N ILE A 239 18.89 17.35 -8.51
CA ILE A 239 19.64 16.37 -7.72
C ILE A 239 21.13 16.72 -7.74
N GLY A 240 21.71 16.95 -8.91
CA GLY A 240 23.12 17.30 -9.08
C GLY A 240 23.51 18.56 -8.30
N ARG A 241 22.88 19.69 -8.65
CA ARG A 241 23.22 21.02 -8.14
C ARG A 241 23.00 21.17 -6.65
N LYS A 242 21.93 20.62 -6.09
CA LYS A 242 21.64 20.68 -4.64
C LYS A 242 22.28 19.55 -3.85
N ASN A 243 23.06 18.68 -4.50
CA ASN A 243 23.69 17.52 -3.89
C ASN A 243 22.72 16.64 -3.06
N TRP A 244 21.45 16.54 -3.46
CA TRP A 244 20.44 15.75 -2.75
C TRP A 244 20.81 14.27 -2.67
N ARG A 245 20.74 13.67 -1.48
CA ARG A 245 20.99 12.25 -1.24
C ARG A 245 19.68 11.54 -0.88
N GLN A 246 19.62 10.23 -1.15
CA GLN A 246 18.46 9.37 -0.86
C GLN A 246 17.15 9.95 -1.37
N VAL A 247 17.09 10.17 -2.68
CA VAL A 247 15.91 10.74 -3.34
C VAL A 247 15.02 9.61 -3.86
N LEU A 248 13.78 9.55 -3.38
CA LEU A 248 12.77 8.64 -3.94
C LEU A 248 11.95 9.36 -5.01
N VAL A 249 11.97 8.85 -6.23
CA VAL A 249 11.29 9.42 -7.38
C VAL A 249 10.14 8.50 -7.79
N PHE A 250 8.92 9.03 -7.77
CA PHE A 250 7.71 8.35 -8.20
C PHE A 250 7.34 8.70 -9.64
N VAL A 251 7.13 7.67 -10.45
CA VAL A 251 6.63 7.76 -11.83
C VAL A 251 5.39 6.88 -11.99
N ASN A 252 4.53 7.21 -12.95
CA ASN A 252 3.28 6.46 -13.13
C ASN A 252 3.48 5.14 -13.89
N TYR A 253 4.42 5.12 -14.85
CA TYR A 253 4.64 3.99 -15.76
C TYR A 253 6.03 3.38 -15.60
N LYS A 254 6.11 2.06 -15.80
CA LYS A 254 7.37 1.30 -15.68
C LYS A 254 8.36 1.65 -16.77
N GLU A 255 7.89 1.97 -17.98
CA GLU A 255 8.69 2.40 -19.12
C GLU A 255 9.40 3.71 -18.78
N THR A 256 8.64 4.71 -18.31
CA THR A 256 9.18 5.98 -17.80
C THR A 256 10.22 5.74 -16.70
N ALA A 257 9.97 4.79 -15.80
CA ALA A 257 10.91 4.46 -14.73
C ALA A 257 12.26 3.95 -15.29
N ASN A 258 12.24 3.11 -16.33
CA ASN A 258 13.46 2.63 -16.99
C ASN A 258 14.20 3.78 -17.68
N ASP A 259 13.49 4.64 -18.40
CA ASP A 259 14.07 5.77 -19.13
C ASP A 259 14.72 6.77 -18.17
N VAL A 260 14.02 7.16 -17.10
CA VAL A 260 14.55 8.10 -16.10
C VAL A 260 15.82 7.54 -15.44
N VAL A 261 15.86 6.26 -15.08
CA VAL A 261 17.07 5.65 -14.50
C VAL A 261 18.23 5.60 -15.49
N LYS A 262 17.94 5.36 -16.78
CA LYS A 262 18.95 5.35 -17.83
C LYS A 262 19.59 6.73 -17.97
N GLU A 263 18.77 7.77 -18.09
CA GLU A 263 19.25 9.16 -18.22
C GLU A 263 20.02 9.62 -16.99
N LEU A 264 19.50 9.37 -15.77
CA LEU A 264 20.22 9.68 -14.53
C LEU A 264 21.62 9.05 -14.48
N LYS A 265 21.78 7.82 -14.99
CA LYS A 265 23.08 7.15 -15.05
C LYS A 265 24.02 7.78 -16.07
N LEU A 266 23.51 8.25 -17.22
CA LEU A 266 24.30 9.00 -18.20
C LEU A 266 24.82 10.31 -17.60
N ASP A 267 24.02 10.95 -16.75
CA ASP A 267 24.39 12.15 -15.99
C ASP A 267 25.30 11.87 -14.77
N GLY A 268 25.77 10.62 -14.61
CA GLY A 268 26.65 10.21 -13.51
C GLY A 268 25.96 10.05 -12.15
N ILE A 269 24.62 10.08 -12.10
CA ILE A 269 23.84 9.88 -10.89
C ILE A 269 23.57 8.39 -10.68
N LYS A 270 24.07 7.84 -9.58
CA LYS A 270 23.81 6.44 -9.19
C LYS A 270 22.33 6.25 -8.86
N ALA A 271 21.58 5.67 -9.79
CA ALA A 271 20.16 5.39 -9.67
C ALA A 271 19.83 3.88 -9.74
N VAL A 272 18.86 3.45 -8.94
CA VAL A 272 18.28 2.10 -8.95
C VAL A 272 16.79 2.15 -9.27
N LEU A 273 16.25 1.02 -9.69
CA LEU A 273 14.90 0.90 -10.25
C LEU A 273 14.05 -0.11 -9.47
N CYS A 274 12.84 0.28 -9.10
CA CYS A 274 11.87 -0.60 -8.44
C CYS A 274 10.48 -0.52 -9.10
N HIS A 275 10.10 -1.51 -9.91
CA HIS A 275 8.77 -1.62 -10.52
C HIS A 275 8.31 -3.09 -10.60
N GLY A 276 7.04 -3.33 -10.95
CA GLY A 276 6.41 -4.66 -10.98
C GLY A 276 7.12 -5.72 -11.84
N ASP A 277 7.67 -5.33 -13.00
CA ASP A 277 8.37 -6.27 -13.90
C ASP A 277 9.76 -6.72 -13.41
N LYS A 278 10.30 -6.11 -12.33
CA LYS A 278 11.57 -6.57 -11.77
C LYS A 278 11.34 -7.80 -10.89
N ALA A 279 12.26 -8.76 -10.98
CA ALA A 279 12.29 -9.90 -10.08
C ALA A 279 12.36 -9.45 -8.61
N GLN A 280 11.72 -10.20 -7.71
CA GLN A 280 11.63 -9.80 -6.29
C GLN A 280 13.01 -9.62 -5.63
N SER A 281 13.96 -10.49 -5.96
CA SER A 281 15.35 -10.39 -5.51
C SER A 281 16.03 -9.10 -5.99
N ALA A 282 15.75 -8.66 -7.22
CA ALA A 282 16.28 -7.41 -7.77
C ALA A 282 15.66 -6.19 -7.10
N ARG A 283 14.35 -6.21 -6.82
CA ARG A 283 13.67 -5.14 -6.08
C ARG A 283 14.20 -5.00 -4.65
N ARG A 284 14.41 -6.13 -3.96
CA ARG A 284 15.03 -6.14 -2.63
C ARG A 284 16.46 -5.60 -2.68
N ARG A 285 17.28 -6.02 -3.63
CA ARG A 285 18.64 -5.49 -3.79
C ARG A 285 18.64 -3.98 -4.06
N ALA A 286 17.76 -3.50 -4.95
CA ALA A 286 17.62 -2.07 -5.23
C ALA A 286 17.22 -1.28 -3.97
N LEU A 287 16.30 -1.82 -3.17
CA LEU A 287 15.90 -1.26 -1.89
C LEU A 287 17.09 -1.19 -0.92
N ASP A 288 17.84 -2.29 -0.76
CA ASP A 288 18.99 -2.37 0.13
C ASP A 288 20.09 -1.37 -0.31
N ASP A 289 20.40 -1.32 -1.61
CA ASP A 289 21.34 -0.37 -2.20
C ASP A 289 20.94 1.10 -1.95
N PHE A 290 19.64 1.40 -2.00
CA PHE A 290 19.12 2.73 -1.73
C PHE A 290 19.15 3.08 -0.24
N LYS A 291 18.75 2.16 0.64
CA LYS A 291 18.79 2.32 2.10
C LYS A 291 20.22 2.54 2.61
N GLU A 292 21.17 1.78 2.10
CA GLU A 292 22.59 1.88 2.46
C GLU A 292 23.30 3.07 1.79
N GLY A 293 22.61 3.85 0.95
CA GLY A 293 23.17 5.01 0.26
C GLY A 293 24.14 4.68 -0.88
N ARG A 294 24.27 3.38 -1.26
CA ARG A 294 25.02 2.95 -2.44
C ARG A 294 24.40 3.53 -3.72
N ALA A 295 23.08 3.60 -3.76
CA ALA A 295 22.31 4.32 -4.76
C ALA A 295 21.80 5.64 -4.19
N ARG A 296 22.00 6.72 -4.96
CA ARG A 296 21.60 8.08 -4.57
C ARG A 296 20.11 8.33 -4.83
N VAL A 297 19.57 7.68 -5.87
CA VAL A 297 18.20 7.83 -6.33
C VAL A 297 17.56 6.45 -6.48
N MET A 298 16.34 6.30 -6.02
CA MET A 298 15.49 5.18 -6.39
C MET A 298 14.29 5.68 -7.18
N VAL A 299 14.13 5.19 -8.40
CA VAL A 299 12.96 5.48 -9.22
C VAL A 299 11.99 4.30 -9.11
N ALA A 300 10.73 4.59 -8.77
CA ALA A 300 9.73 3.56 -8.53
C ALA A 300 8.34 3.96 -9.03
N THR A 301 7.54 2.95 -9.35
CA THR A 301 6.09 3.13 -9.55
C THR A 301 5.34 2.98 -8.24
N ASP A 302 4.14 3.55 -8.12
CA ASP A 302 3.32 3.45 -6.90
C ASP A 302 3.16 2.00 -6.43
N VAL A 303 2.84 1.10 -7.35
CA VAL A 303 2.60 -0.31 -7.04
C VAL A 303 3.82 -0.95 -6.41
N ALA A 304 5.03 -0.63 -6.88
CA ALA A 304 6.25 -1.26 -6.40
C ALA A 304 6.86 -0.56 -5.18
N ALA A 305 6.54 0.71 -4.96
CA ALA A 305 6.96 1.45 -3.77
C ALA A 305 6.00 1.28 -2.57
N ARG A 306 4.77 0.80 -2.79
CA ARG A 306 3.82 0.43 -1.73
C ARG A 306 4.29 -0.80 -0.97
N GLY A 307 4.32 -0.70 0.37
CA GLY A 307 4.85 -1.75 1.24
C GLY A 307 6.38 -1.85 1.28
N LEU A 308 7.11 -0.95 0.59
CA LEU A 308 8.53 -0.79 0.88
C LEU A 308 8.68 -0.06 2.22
N ASP A 309 9.44 -0.69 3.11
CA ASP A 309 9.85 -0.13 4.39
C ASP A 309 10.91 0.98 4.19
N ILE A 310 10.55 2.05 3.49
CA ILE A 310 11.42 3.21 3.30
C ILE A 310 10.77 4.37 4.00
N GLU A 311 11.32 4.70 5.17
CA GLU A 311 10.85 5.77 6.02
C GLU A 311 11.98 6.80 6.20
N ASP A 312 11.61 8.01 6.63
CA ASP A 312 12.55 9.09 6.95
C ASP A 312 13.43 9.59 5.79
N LEU A 313 12.92 9.56 4.56
CA LEU A 313 13.67 10.13 3.43
C LEU A 313 13.75 11.66 3.52
N PRO A 314 14.87 12.29 3.15
CA PRO A 314 14.95 13.74 3.06
C PRO A 314 14.11 14.33 1.92
N HIS A 315 14.02 13.61 0.79
CA HIS A 315 13.36 14.09 -0.44
C HIS A 315 12.51 12.99 -1.08
N VAL A 316 11.26 13.34 -1.39
CA VAL A 316 10.37 12.58 -2.26
C VAL A 316 10.01 13.46 -3.44
N ILE A 317 10.21 12.94 -4.66
CA ILE A 317 9.90 13.64 -5.91
C ILE A 317 8.76 12.89 -6.61
N ASN A 318 7.64 13.56 -6.83
CA ASN A 318 6.61 13.14 -7.78
C ASN A 318 7.03 13.62 -9.16
N TYR A 319 7.70 12.76 -9.93
CA TYR A 319 8.07 13.06 -11.31
C TYR A 319 6.82 13.17 -12.17
N ASP A 320 5.89 12.23 -12.01
CA ASP A 320 4.52 12.35 -12.51
C ASP A 320 3.58 12.61 -11.33
N MET A 321 2.55 13.42 -11.52
CA MET A 321 1.49 13.50 -10.52
C MET A 321 0.71 12.17 -10.48
N PRO A 322 0.30 11.69 -9.29
CA PRO A 322 -0.47 10.46 -9.20
C PRO A 322 -1.83 10.59 -9.89
N PHE A 323 -2.41 9.47 -10.31
CA PHE A 323 -3.76 9.47 -10.90
C PHE A 323 -4.86 9.88 -9.90
N LEU A 324 -4.66 9.59 -8.61
CA LEU A 324 -5.59 9.91 -7.54
C LEU A 324 -4.89 10.82 -6.51
N ALA A 325 -5.61 11.80 -5.97
CA ALA A 325 -5.07 12.73 -4.99
C ALA A 325 -4.63 12.02 -3.71
N GLU A 326 -5.32 10.93 -3.32
CA GLU A 326 -4.99 10.13 -2.15
C GLU A 326 -3.58 9.56 -2.26
N ASP A 327 -3.20 9.05 -3.43
CA ASP A 327 -1.86 8.49 -3.70
C ASP A 327 -0.75 9.50 -3.41
N TYR A 328 -0.99 10.79 -3.61
CA TYR A 328 -0.03 11.84 -3.26
C TYR A 328 0.37 11.76 -1.79
N VAL A 329 -0.60 11.63 -0.88
CA VAL A 329 -0.38 11.53 0.57
C VAL A 329 0.45 10.29 0.92
N HIS A 330 0.26 9.18 0.19
CA HIS A 330 1.05 7.97 0.41
C HIS A 330 2.48 8.07 -0.12
N ARG A 331 2.69 8.75 -1.25
CA ARG A 331 4.01 9.01 -1.81
C ARG A 331 4.83 9.89 -0.88
N ILE A 332 4.30 11.07 -0.52
CA ILE A 332 5.00 12.00 0.37
C ILE A 332 5.10 11.46 1.79
N GLY A 333 4.24 10.51 2.16
CA GLY A 333 4.31 9.82 3.44
C GLY A 333 5.63 9.07 3.66
N ARG A 334 6.53 9.00 2.67
CA ARG A 334 7.89 8.45 2.80
C ARG A 334 8.93 9.45 3.33
N THR A 335 8.54 10.72 3.50
CA THR A 335 9.35 11.79 4.10
C THR A 335 8.64 12.42 5.30
N GLY A 336 9.36 13.23 6.08
CA GLY A 336 8.79 14.04 7.17
C GLY A 336 8.10 13.25 8.27
N ARG A 337 8.74 12.19 8.81
CA ARG A 337 8.22 11.43 9.97
C ARG A 337 9.07 11.70 11.21
N ALA A 338 8.52 11.31 12.37
CA ALA A 338 9.15 11.41 13.69
C ALA A 338 9.69 12.82 14.04
N GLY A 339 9.02 13.89 13.59
CA GLY A 339 9.41 15.28 13.85
C GLY A 339 10.52 15.83 12.95
N LYS A 340 11.07 15.04 12.02
CA LYS A 340 12.01 15.52 11.00
C LYS A 340 11.27 16.28 9.90
N GLN A 341 11.92 17.31 9.36
CA GLN A 341 11.42 18.00 8.17
C GLN A 341 11.67 17.15 6.92
N GLY A 342 10.66 17.07 6.06
CA GLY A 342 10.72 16.37 4.79
C GLY A 342 10.42 17.29 3.61
N HIS A 343 10.87 16.94 2.41
CA HIS A 343 10.55 17.71 1.20
C HIS A 343 9.80 16.85 0.19
N ALA A 344 8.59 17.29 -0.16
CA ALA A 344 7.79 16.73 -1.25
C ALA A 344 7.84 17.69 -2.44
N ILE A 345 8.51 17.26 -3.50
CA ILE A 345 8.67 18.03 -4.74
C ILE A 345 7.79 17.39 -5.80
N SER A 346 7.00 18.18 -6.52
CA SER A 346 6.18 17.71 -7.64
C SER A 346 6.55 18.42 -8.92
N PHE A 347 6.78 17.65 -9.98
CA PHE A 347 6.87 18.19 -11.33
C PHE A 347 5.48 18.15 -11.95
N VAL A 348 5.02 19.31 -12.40
CA VAL A 348 3.64 19.47 -12.87
C VAL A 348 3.67 20.02 -14.28
N ASN A 349 3.20 19.21 -15.22
CA ASN A 349 2.87 19.69 -16.55
C ASN A 349 1.43 20.25 -16.56
N ARG A 350 1.03 20.84 -17.69
CA ARG A 350 -0.29 21.46 -17.84
C ARG A 350 -1.48 20.53 -17.65
N GLU A 351 -1.33 19.27 -18.03
CA GLU A 351 -2.40 18.26 -17.96
C GLU A 351 -2.62 17.79 -16.52
N GLU A 352 -1.62 17.95 -15.66
CA GLU A 352 -1.63 17.51 -14.26
C GLU A 352 -2.14 18.57 -13.26
N GLU A 353 -2.42 19.81 -13.69
CA GLU A 353 -2.87 20.89 -12.79
C GLU A 353 -4.20 20.58 -12.09
N LEU A 354 -5.12 19.85 -12.75
CA LEU A 354 -6.38 19.44 -12.10
C LEU A 354 -6.11 18.53 -10.91
N THR A 355 -5.17 17.59 -11.04
CA THR A 355 -4.73 16.72 -9.96
C THR A 355 -4.11 17.52 -8.82
N VAL A 356 -3.34 18.57 -9.11
CA VAL A 356 -2.79 19.47 -8.07
C VAL A 356 -3.91 20.10 -7.26
N VAL A 357 -4.98 20.59 -7.90
CA VAL A 357 -6.13 21.17 -7.19
C VAL A 357 -6.81 20.15 -6.27
N GLN A 358 -6.99 18.92 -6.74
CA GLN A 358 -7.53 17.84 -5.91
C GLN A 358 -6.63 17.52 -4.72
N VAL A 359 -5.31 17.48 -4.94
CA VAL A 359 -4.31 17.29 -3.87
C VAL A 359 -4.38 18.43 -2.86
N GLU A 360 -4.36 19.69 -3.29
CA GLU A 360 -4.45 20.88 -2.42
C GLU A 360 -5.74 20.86 -1.57
N THR A 361 -6.83 20.38 -2.15
CA THR A 361 -8.12 20.20 -1.45
C THR A 361 -8.02 19.12 -0.39
N LEU A 362 -7.42 17.97 -0.72
CA LEU A 362 -7.25 16.83 0.18
C LEU A 362 -6.33 17.17 1.37
N ILE A 363 -5.22 17.86 1.12
CA ILE A 363 -4.27 18.27 2.17
C ILE A 363 -4.66 19.58 2.86
N GLN A 364 -5.74 20.22 2.41
CA GLN A 364 -6.24 21.50 2.92
C GLN A 364 -5.19 22.62 2.94
N GLN A 365 -4.29 22.62 1.95
CA GLN A 365 -3.18 23.57 1.85
C GLN A 365 -2.86 23.84 0.38
N ARG A 366 -2.62 25.12 0.04
CA ARG A 366 -2.08 25.50 -1.28
C ARG A 366 -0.59 25.18 -1.37
N ILE A 367 -0.18 24.59 -2.49
CA ILE A 367 1.22 24.23 -2.70
C ILE A 367 1.93 25.38 -3.40
N ARG A 368 3.09 25.78 -2.86
CA ARG A 368 3.92 26.82 -3.45
C ARG A 368 4.43 26.36 -4.81
N ARG A 369 4.23 27.19 -5.83
CA ARG A 369 4.81 27.01 -7.17
C ARG A 369 6.13 27.75 -7.27
N VAL A 370 7.15 27.10 -7.79
CA VAL A 370 8.50 27.66 -7.99
C VAL A 370 8.89 27.42 -9.44
N GLU A 371 9.05 28.49 -10.20
CA GLU A 371 9.62 28.41 -11.54
C GLU A 371 11.13 28.24 -11.41
N GLN A 372 11.66 27.17 -12.02
CA GLN A 372 13.10 26.95 -12.10
C GLN A 372 13.62 27.69 -13.34
N PRO A 373 14.58 28.62 -13.19
CA PRO A 373 15.14 29.35 -14.32
C PRO A 373 15.64 28.42 -15.41
N GLY A 374 15.19 28.66 -16.64
CA GLY A 374 15.52 27.86 -17.82
C GLY A 374 14.64 26.62 -18.02
N TYR A 375 13.69 26.33 -17.13
CA TYR A 375 12.73 25.22 -17.21
C TYR A 375 11.27 25.69 -17.24
N GLU A 376 11.04 26.97 -17.51
CA GLU A 376 9.72 27.57 -17.53
C GLU A 376 8.83 26.87 -18.59
N PRO A 377 7.58 26.50 -18.25
CA PRO A 377 6.67 25.93 -19.23
C PRO A 377 6.45 26.88 -20.41
N LYS A 378 6.47 26.36 -21.62
CA LYS A 378 6.18 27.16 -22.83
C LYS A 378 4.82 27.83 -22.70
N LYS A 379 4.65 29.09 -23.12
CA LYS A 379 3.36 29.82 -23.07
C LYS A 379 2.24 29.07 -23.82
N ARG A 380 0.97 29.35 -23.48
CA ARG A 380 -0.21 28.65 -24.03
C ARG A 380 -0.28 28.79 -25.55
N ASP A 381 0.07 29.95 -26.06
CA ASP A 381 0.00 30.29 -27.49
C ASP A 381 1.00 29.46 -28.31
N ALA A 382 2.21 29.23 -27.77
CA ALA A 382 3.23 28.38 -28.39
C ALA A 382 2.79 26.90 -28.50
N TYR A 383 1.92 26.43 -27.61
CA TYR A 383 1.35 25.08 -27.67
C TYR A 383 0.25 24.97 -28.73
N ILE A 384 -0.60 26.01 -28.87
CA ILE A 384 -1.64 26.09 -29.89
C ILE A 384 -1.03 26.12 -31.31
N GLU A 385 0.06 26.88 -31.49
CA GLU A 385 0.79 26.95 -32.76
C GLU A 385 1.39 25.58 -33.17
N LYS A 386 1.88 24.81 -32.19
CA LYS A 386 2.41 23.46 -32.40
C LYS A 386 1.32 22.40 -32.70
N LEU A 387 0.12 22.57 -32.15
CA LEU A 387 -1.05 21.74 -32.47
C LEU A 387 -1.53 21.97 -33.91
N ASN A 388 -1.50 23.24 -34.35
CA ASN A 388 -1.92 23.65 -35.70
C ASN A 388 -0.93 23.24 -36.81
N THR A 389 0.31 22.88 -36.46
CA THR A 389 1.36 22.47 -37.40
C THR A 389 1.48 20.95 -37.58
N LYS A 390 0.80 20.13 -36.76
CA LYS A 390 0.75 18.66 -36.95
C LYS A 390 -0.33 18.26 -37.97
N SER A 391 0.04 17.51 -39.02
CA SER A 391 -0.90 17.11 -40.10
C SER A 391 -2.10 16.27 -39.65
N ALA A 392 -2.00 15.62 -38.47
CA ALA A 392 -3.08 14.82 -37.88
C ALA A 392 -4.34 15.62 -37.50
N TYR A 393 -4.25 16.95 -37.42
CA TYR A 393 -5.37 17.82 -37.04
C TYR A 393 -6.04 18.53 -38.23
N LYS A 394 -5.53 18.41 -39.46
CA LYS A 394 -6.16 19.04 -40.64
C LYS A 394 -7.44 18.33 -41.11
N ASN A 395 -7.62 17.04 -40.78
CA ASN A 395 -8.68 16.20 -41.36
C ASN A 395 -9.49 15.35 -40.36
N ARG A 396 -9.78 15.85 -39.16
CA ARG A 396 -10.76 15.17 -38.28
C ARG A 396 -12.16 15.77 -38.45
N GLN A 397 -12.94 15.17 -39.35
CA GLN A 397 -14.39 15.30 -39.32
C GLN A 397 -14.91 14.79 -37.96
N GLY A 398 -15.78 15.59 -37.33
CA GLY A 398 -16.35 15.28 -36.02
C GLY A 398 -17.10 13.95 -36.03
N ARG A 399 -16.75 13.06 -35.10
CA ARG A 399 -17.50 11.82 -34.88
C ARG A 399 -18.86 12.18 -34.26
N LYS A 400 -19.95 11.82 -34.95
CA LYS A 400 -21.30 11.83 -34.39
C LYS A 400 -21.44 10.67 -33.38
N ASN A 401 -22.04 10.97 -32.23
CA ASN A 401 -22.40 9.98 -31.21
C ASN A 401 -23.46 9.02 -31.77
N ASN A 402 -23.21 7.72 -31.70
CA ASN A 402 -24.25 6.70 -31.80
C ASN A 402 -24.71 6.37 -30.37
N ALA A 403 -25.96 6.69 -30.06
CA ALA A 403 -26.69 6.16 -28.92
C ALA A 403 -27.38 4.88 -29.40
N ASN A 404 -26.88 3.72 -28.96
CA ASN A 404 -27.62 2.45 -28.84
C ASN A 404 -26.64 1.34 -28.43
N GLU A 405 -26.44 1.17 -27.13
CA GLU A 405 -26.07 -0.14 -26.56
C GLU A 405 -26.89 -0.31 -25.27
N GLU A 406 -27.84 -1.24 -25.32
CA GLU A 406 -28.69 -1.65 -24.19
C GLU A 406 -27.95 -2.58 -23.21
N PRO A 407 -28.46 -2.72 -21.96
CA PRO A 407 -27.66 -3.13 -20.82
C PRO A 407 -27.65 -4.64 -20.58
N GLN A 408 -26.45 -5.22 -20.49
CA GLN A 408 -26.23 -6.66 -20.28
C GLN A 408 -26.08 -7.06 -18.79
N ASP A 409 -26.71 -6.36 -17.84
CA ASP A 409 -26.26 -6.40 -16.42
C ASP A 409 -27.31 -6.81 -15.37
N GLN A 410 -28.34 -7.57 -15.72
CA GLN A 410 -29.29 -8.13 -14.73
C GLN A 410 -28.78 -9.43 -14.08
N ALA A 411 -28.06 -10.28 -14.82
CA ALA A 411 -27.53 -11.56 -14.32
C ALA A 411 -26.37 -11.38 -13.31
N SER A 412 -25.65 -10.27 -13.36
CA SER A 412 -24.55 -9.95 -12.44
C SER A 412 -25.06 -9.45 -11.08
N ALA A 413 -26.20 -8.74 -11.07
CA ALA A 413 -26.84 -8.22 -9.87
C ALA A 413 -27.52 -9.32 -9.03
N GLU A 414 -28.20 -10.29 -9.66
CA GLU A 414 -28.85 -11.41 -8.96
C GLU A 414 -27.86 -12.37 -8.31
N ARG A 415 -26.71 -12.63 -8.97
CA ARG A 415 -25.62 -13.41 -8.37
C ARG A 415 -25.04 -12.71 -7.14
N ARG A 416 -24.93 -11.38 -7.17
CA ARG A 416 -24.43 -10.55 -6.05
C ARG A 416 -25.39 -10.58 -4.85
N LEU A 417 -26.70 -10.52 -5.08
CA LEU A 417 -27.73 -10.63 -4.03
C LEU A 417 -27.79 -12.02 -3.39
N THR A 418 -27.66 -13.08 -4.18
CA THR A 418 -27.68 -14.47 -3.70
C THR A 418 -26.43 -14.79 -2.88
N MET A 419 -25.28 -14.29 -3.32
CA MET A 419 -24.01 -14.39 -2.58
C MET A 419 -24.07 -13.65 -1.24
N MET A 420 -24.61 -12.42 -1.22
CA MET A 420 -24.77 -11.63 0.02
C MET A 420 -25.72 -12.28 1.02
N LYS A 421 -26.81 -12.91 0.55
CA LYS A 421 -27.72 -13.67 1.43
C LYS A 421 -27.04 -14.88 2.07
N ARG A 422 -26.17 -15.60 1.35
CA ARG A 422 -25.43 -16.75 1.92
C ARG A 422 -24.41 -16.33 2.98
N ILE A 423 -23.67 -15.24 2.76
CA ILE A 423 -22.73 -14.68 3.74
C ILE A 423 -23.48 -14.25 5.01
N LYS A 424 -24.65 -13.61 4.85
CA LYS A 424 -25.45 -13.14 5.99
C LYS A 424 -26.13 -14.29 6.77
N ASN A 425 -26.58 -15.34 6.09
CA ASN A 425 -27.33 -16.45 6.70
C ASN A 425 -26.44 -17.46 7.43
N ARG A 426 -25.15 -17.60 7.07
CA ARG A 426 -24.19 -18.41 7.83
C ARG A 426 -23.69 -17.73 9.11
N ARG A 427 -24.17 -16.51 9.41
CA ARG A 427 -23.63 -15.61 10.46
C ARG A 427 -24.68 -15.12 11.47
N LYS A 428 -25.91 -15.63 11.40
CA LYS A 428 -26.82 -15.70 12.56
C LYS A 428 -26.44 -16.94 13.35
#